data_AF-A0A2D5XCE6-F1
#
_entry.id   AF-A0A2D5XCE6-F1
#
_cell.length_a   1.000
_cell.length_b   1.000
_cell.length_c   1.000
_cell.angle_alpha   90.00
_cell.angle_beta   90.00
_cell.angle_gamma   90.00
#
_symmetry.space_group_name_H-M   'P 1'
#
loop_
_entity.id
_entity.type
_entity.pdbx_description
1 polymer ?
#
loop_
_entity_poly.entity_id
_entity_poly.type
_entity_poly.pdbx_seq_one_letter_code
_entity_poly.pdbx_strand_id
1 'polypeptide(L)'
;MVLFSFGKKKKKPEQAAPGSPIEQIMALKQQGMVDDQIIKELERQGYNSSQIFDALNQVNIQAPTSAGQPPGYNMPSPQQDLSYEQPPPQKPQPRETLDREQIEEIVEAIIDEKWKEFEEDVKKIIEWKDSTQTRINHLDQQIKDLATSLNSLHKNLLNKISDYDKNITDVGTEIKAMEKVFQKILPNLTENVNKLERMSKGSKSTKK
;
A
#
# COMPACT_ATOMS: atom_id res chain seq x y z
N MET A 1 20.68 17.29 26.70
CA MET A 1 20.08 17.45 25.35
C MET A 1 20.86 16.52 24.44
N VAL A 2 20.28 15.53 23.76
CA VAL A 2 19.13 15.58 22.85
C VAL A 2 18.44 14.21 22.85
N LEU A 3 17.12 14.17 23.08
CA LEU A 3 16.28 12.99 22.86
C LEU A 3 15.65 13.12 21.46
N PHE A 4 15.94 12.16 20.58
CA PHE A 4 15.26 11.96 19.31
C PHE A 4 13.88 11.34 19.58
N SER A 5 12.80 12.06 19.22
CA SER A 5 11.47 11.47 19.10
C SER A 5 11.07 11.38 17.63
N PHE A 6 10.72 10.14 17.25
CA PHE A 6 10.34 9.70 15.92
C PHE A 6 9.00 10.28 15.47
N GLY A 7 8.94 10.74 14.23
CA GLY A 7 7.74 11.23 13.57
C GLY A 7 6.68 10.13 13.40
N LYS A 8 5.57 10.26 14.15
CA LYS A 8 4.32 9.57 13.83
C LYS A 8 3.64 10.28 12.66
N LYS A 9 3.50 9.56 11.54
CA LYS A 9 2.71 9.97 10.38
C LYS A 9 1.29 10.34 10.81
N LYS A 10 0.88 11.55 10.47
CA LYS A 10 -0.47 12.10 10.65
C LYS A 10 -1.48 11.22 9.89
N LYS A 11 -2.36 10.53 10.63
CA LYS A 11 -3.63 10.04 10.08
C LYS A 11 -4.47 11.26 9.67
N LYS A 12 -5.04 11.22 8.46
CA LYS A 12 -6.02 12.20 7.98
C LYS A 12 -7.22 12.25 8.95
N PRO A 13 -7.85 13.42 9.14
CA PRO A 13 -8.97 13.56 10.05
C PRO A 13 -10.17 12.76 9.55
N GLU A 14 -10.53 11.74 10.33
CA GLU A 14 -11.78 11.01 10.25
C GLU A 14 -12.89 12.01 10.58
N GLN A 15 -13.68 12.37 9.57
CA GLN A 15 -14.89 13.16 9.77
C GLN A 15 -15.75 12.43 10.78
N ALA A 16 -16.00 13.08 11.92
CA ALA A 16 -16.81 12.54 12.98
C ALA A 16 -18.20 12.19 12.44
N ALA A 17 -18.48 10.89 12.31
CA ALA A 17 -19.82 10.39 12.09
C ALA A 17 -20.68 10.75 13.32
N PRO A 18 -21.91 11.25 13.12
CA PRO A 18 -22.79 11.62 14.23
C PRO A 18 -23.39 10.36 14.85
N GLY A 19 -22.80 9.89 15.95
CA GLY A 19 -23.37 8.84 16.80
C GLY A 19 -23.02 7.39 16.39
N SER A 20 -23.45 6.44 17.23
CA SER A 20 -23.30 5.01 16.94
C SER A 20 -24.36 4.59 15.90
N PRO A 21 -24.02 3.77 14.88
CA PRO A 21 -24.99 3.26 13.90
C PRO A 21 -26.24 2.63 14.54
N ILE A 22 -26.05 1.99 15.69
CA ILE A 22 -27.11 1.33 16.47
C ILE A 22 -28.14 2.33 16.98
N GLU A 23 -27.69 3.47 17.50
CA GLU A 23 -28.55 4.51 18.10
C GLU A 23 -29.40 5.20 17.03
N GLN A 24 -28.81 5.35 15.83
CA GLN A 24 -29.45 5.98 14.69
C GLN A 24 -30.49 5.06 14.04
N ILE A 25 -30.18 3.76 13.91
CA ILE A 25 -31.16 2.73 13.50
C ILE A 25 -32.34 2.71 14.48
N MET A 26 -32.06 2.76 15.79
CA MET A 26 -33.11 2.74 16.81
C MET A 26 -34.03 3.96 16.71
N ALA A 27 -33.48 5.16 16.51
CA ALA A 27 -34.26 6.38 16.33
C ALA A 27 -35.13 6.34 15.05
N LEU A 28 -34.56 5.88 13.93
CA LEU A 28 -35.29 5.77 12.65
C LEU A 28 -36.38 4.68 12.71
N LYS A 29 -36.12 3.59 13.43
CA LYS A 29 -37.11 2.53 13.67
C LYS A 29 -38.25 2.98 14.58
N GLN A 30 -37.96 3.81 15.59
CA GLN A 30 -38.99 4.47 16.41
C GLN A 30 -39.85 5.46 15.59
N GLN A 31 -39.29 6.02 14.51
CA GLN A 31 -40.03 6.82 13.54
C GLN A 31 -40.88 5.99 12.55
N GLY A 32 -40.85 4.65 12.65
CA GLY A 32 -41.64 3.76 11.80
C GLY A 32 -41.05 3.53 10.40
N MET A 33 -39.77 3.87 10.18
CA MET A 33 -39.10 3.53 8.93
C MET A 33 -38.85 2.03 8.84
N VAL A 34 -39.02 1.50 7.63
CA VAL A 34 -38.68 0.10 7.31
C VAL A 34 -37.18 -0.04 7.12
N ASP A 35 -36.66 -1.24 7.42
CA ASP A 35 -35.23 -1.53 7.44
C ASP A 35 -34.51 -1.13 6.12
N ASP A 36 -35.15 -1.33 4.96
CA ASP A 36 -34.61 -0.90 3.66
C ASP A 36 -34.45 0.63 3.49
N GLN A 37 -35.32 1.42 4.14
CA GLN A 37 -35.21 2.88 4.14
C GLN A 37 -34.13 3.36 5.10
N ILE A 38 -33.97 2.66 6.23
CA ILE A 38 -32.94 2.93 7.23
C ILE A 38 -31.54 2.72 6.65
N ILE A 39 -31.35 1.65 5.87
CA ILE A 39 -30.05 1.36 5.22
C ILE A 39 -29.64 2.51 4.30
N LYS A 40 -30.54 2.99 3.43
CA LYS A 40 -30.25 4.08 2.48
C LYS A 40 -29.91 5.39 3.20
N GLU A 41 -30.58 5.69 4.30
CA GLU A 41 -30.34 6.90 5.07
C GLU A 41 -28.99 6.86 5.81
N LEU A 42 -28.58 5.69 6.32
CA LEU A 42 -27.28 5.52 6.97
C LEU A 42 -26.11 5.51 5.98
N GLU A 43 -26.29 4.91 4.80
CA GLU A 43 -25.31 4.99 3.73
C GLU A 43 -25.07 6.45 3.29
N ARG A 44 -26.14 7.25 3.21
CA ARG A 44 -26.07 8.69 2.92
C ARG A 44 -25.31 9.47 3.99
N GLN A 45 -25.36 9.00 5.24
CA GLN A 45 -24.64 9.57 6.37
C GLN A 45 -23.19 9.06 6.47
N GLY A 46 -22.76 8.20 5.55
CA GLY A 46 -21.37 7.76 5.40
C GLY A 46 -21.01 6.49 6.17
N TYR A 47 -21.99 5.77 6.71
CA TYR A 47 -21.74 4.49 7.38
C TYR A 47 -21.47 3.38 6.37
N ASN A 48 -20.61 2.45 6.75
CA ASN A 48 -20.31 1.28 5.92
C ASN A 48 -21.44 0.25 6.00
N SER A 49 -21.77 -0.39 4.88
CA SER A 49 -22.80 -1.44 4.78
C SER A 49 -22.66 -2.52 5.86
N SER A 50 -21.45 -3.01 6.13
CA SER A 50 -21.22 -4.01 7.21
C SER A 50 -21.60 -3.49 8.59
N GLN A 51 -21.30 -2.22 8.88
CA GLN A 51 -21.63 -1.60 10.17
C GLN A 51 -23.14 -1.39 10.32
N ILE A 52 -23.84 -1.11 9.22
CA ILE A 52 -25.29 -0.97 9.17
C ILE A 52 -25.96 -2.32 9.43
N PHE A 53 -25.54 -3.37 8.73
CA PHE A 53 -26.10 -4.72 8.89
C PHE A 53 -25.85 -5.31 10.27
N ASP A 54 -24.63 -5.15 10.81
CA ASP A 54 -24.30 -5.62 12.15
C ASP A 54 -25.16 -4.90 13.21
N ALA A 55 -25.32 -3.59 13.07
CA ALA A 55 -26.14 -2.79 13.98
C ALA A 55 -27.64 -3.09 13.85
N LEU A 56 -28.15 -3.33 12.63
CA LEU A 56 -29.56 -3.68 12.39
C LEU A 56 -29.92 -5.02 13.01
N ASN A 57 -29.07 -6.03 12.83
CA ASN A 57 -29.21 -7.32 13.50
C ASN A 57 -29.15 -7.16 15.02
N GLN A 58 -28.25 -6.33 15.52
CA GLN A 58 -28.11 -6.09 16.95
C GLN A 58 -29.36 -5.40 17.54
N VAL A 59 -29.95 -4.42 16.85
CA VAL A 59 -31.21 -3.76 17.29
C VAL A 59 -32.40 -4.72 17.23
N ASN A 60 -32.45 -5.59 16.21
CA ASN A 60 -33.51 -6.60 16.09
C ASN A 60 -33.41 -7.68 17.19
N ILE A 61 -32.19 -8.00 17.62
CA ILE A 61 -31.92 -8.95 18.71
C ILE A 61 -32.07 -8.31 20.10
N GLN A 62 -31.69 -7.03 20.26
CA GLN A 62 -31.79 -6.27 21.52
C GLN A 62 -33.16 -5.65 21.78
N ALA A 63 -34.16 -5.91 20.93
CA ALA A 63 -35.55 -5.58 21.19
C ALA A 63 -36.35 -6.78 21.73
N PRO A 64 -36.06 -7.36 22.92
CA PRO A 64 -37.08 -8.11 23.62
C PRO A 64 -38.01 -7.12 24.34
N THR A 65 -39.29 -7.19 23.97
CA THR A 65 -40.47 -6.72 24.72
C THR A 65 -40.70 -5.21 24.87
N SER A 66 -41.54 -4.68 23.98
CA SER A 66 -42.79 -4.00 24.36
C SER A 66 -43.74 -4.00 23.17
N ALA A 67 -44.82 -4.79 23.30
CA ALA A 67 -45.98 -4.88 22.41
C ALA A 67 -45.76 -5.51 21.00
N GLY A 68 -46.11 -6.80 20.90
CA GLY A 68 -46.65 -7.37 19.66
C GLY A 68 -45.77 -8.40 18.93
N GLN A 69 -45.69 -9.61 19.47
CA GLN A 69 -45.46 -10.83 18.68
C GLN A 69 -46.67 -11.75 18.89
N PRO A 70 -46.93 -12.76 18.03
CA PRO A 70 -46.91 -12.82 16.57
C PRO A 70 -48.27 -13.42 16.07
N PRO A 71 -48.41 -14.01 14.86
CA PRO A 71 -48.26 -15.47 14.86
C PRO A 71 -47.68 -16.09 13.58
N GLY A 72 -46.90 -17.16 13.81
CA GLY A 72 -46.76 -18.25 12.85
C GLY A 72 -48.07 -19.04 12.76
N TYR A 73 -48.34 -19.60 11.58
CA TYR A 73 -49.58 -20.33 11.32
C TYR A 73 -49.48 -21.78 11.81
N ASN A 74 -50.12 -22.05 12.95
CA ASN A 74 -50.61 -23.37 13.33
C ASN A 74 -51.89 -23.15 14.15
N MET A 75 -53.04 -23.69 13.75
CA MET A 75 -54.29 -23.54 14.50
C MET A 75 -55.17 -24.80 14.36
N PRO A 76 -55.64 -25.36 15.48
CA PRO A 76 -56.91 -26.07 15.56
C PRO A 76 -57.92 -25.30 16.41
N SER A 77 -59.19 -25.33 16.00
CA SER A 77 -60.37 -25.03 16.83
C SER A 77 -61.57 -25.72 16.20
N PRO A 78 -62.51 -26.30 16.98
CA PRO A 78 -63.86 -25.73 16.92
C PRO A 78 -64.72 -25.88 18.19
N GLN A 79 -65.54 -24.86 18.46
CA GLN A 79 -66.93 -24.84 18.95
C GLN A 79 -67.21 -23.35 19.31
N GLN A 80 -68.32 -22.69 18.96
CA GLN A 80 -69.67 -23.10 18.57
C GLN A 80 -70.35 -21.95 17.79
N ASP A 81 -71.16 -22.37 16.81
CA ASP A 81 -72.47 -21.85 16.40
C ASP A 81 -72.73 -20.33 16.38
N LEU A 82 -72.88 -19.77 15.17
CA LEU A 82 -73.93 -18.81 14.84
C LEU A 82 -74.24 -18.92 13.34
N SER A 83 -75.40 -19.51 13.05
CA SER A 83 -76.04 -19.63 11.75
C SER A 83 -76.26 -18.30 11.05
N TYR A 84 -75.69 -18.12 9.85
CA TYR A 84 -76.30 -17.36 8.76
C TYR A 84 -75.95 -17.98 7.40
N GLU A 85 -77.01 -18.30 6.66
CA GLU A 85 -77.18 -18.69 5.26
C GLU A 85 -75.93 -18.75 4.34
N GLN A 86 -75.57 -19.97 3.92
CA GLN A 86 -74.55 -20.25 2.91
C GLN A 86 -75.13 -20.23 1.48
N PRO A 87 -74.57 -19.45 0.53
CA PRO A 87 -74.60 -19.78 -0.89
C PRO A 87 -73.71 -21.01 -1.17
N PRO A 88 -73.98 -21.77 -2.26
CA PRO A 88 -73.32 -23.05 -2.50
C PRO A 88 -71.80 -22.93 -2.63
N PRO A 89 -71.03 -23.92 -2.14
CA PRO A 89 -69.57 -23.88 -2.15
C PRO A 89 -69.06 -23.89 -3.60
N GLN A 90 -68.43 -22.78 -4.00
CA GLN A 90 -67.53 -22.79 -5.14
C GLN A 90 -66.38 -23.74 -4.82
N LYS A 91 -66.20 -24.73 -5.69
CA LYS A 91 -65.01 -25.59 -5.71
C LYS A 91 -63.76 -24.70 -5.64
N PRO A 92 -62.78 -24.99 -4.77
CA PRO A 92 -61.51 -24.30 -4.84
C PRO A 92 -60.92 -24.55 -6.22
N GLN A 93 -60.81 -23.49 -7.02
CA GLN A 93 -59.94 -23.51 -8.18
C GLN A 93 -58.52 -23.79 -7.68
N PRO A 94 -57.74 -24.63 -8.37
CA PRO A 94 -56.33 -24.77 -8.06
C PRO A 94 -55.70 -23.38 -8.14
N ARG A 95 -55.10 -22.92 -7.04
CA ARG A 95 -54.18 -21.79 -7.08
C ARG A 95 -53.14 -22.13 -8.13
N GLU A 96 -53.07 -21.28 -9.14
CA GLU A 96 -52.10 -21.30 -10.20
C GLU A 96 -50.70 -21.53 -9.60
N THR A 97 -50.09 -22.63 -9.99
CA THR A 97 -48.69 -22.98 -9.73
C THR A 97 -47.73 -22.10 -10.54
N LEU A 98 -48.18 -20.97 -11.07
CA LEU A 98 -47.47 -20.20 -12.10
C LEU A 98 -46.24 -19.41 -11.61
N ASP A 99 -45.99 -19.29 -10.31
CA ASP A 99 -44.93 -18.38 -9.84
C ASP A 99 -43.64 -19.07 -9.37
N ARG A 100 -43.61 -20.38 -9.11
CA ARG A 100 -42.37 -21.03 -8.63
C ARG A 100 -41.42 -21.42 -9.75
N GLU A 101 -41.94 -22.03 -10.82
CA GLU A 101 -41.09 -22.43 -11.96
C GLU A 101 -40.49 -21.22 -12.67
N GLN A 102 -41.22 -20.10 -12.77
CA GLN A 102 -40.71 -18.86 -13.34
C GLN A 102 -39.66 -18.19 -12.45
N ILE A 103 -39.84 -18.22 -11.13
CA ILE A 103 -38.84 -17.71 -10.19
C ILE A 103 -37.60 -18.62 -10.20
N GLU A 104 -37.75 -19.94 -10.28
CA GLU A 104 -36.62 -20.88 -10.40
C GLU A 104 -35.83 -20.65 -11.71
N GLU A 105 -36.51 -20.47 -12.85
CA GLU A 105 -35.86 -20.18 -14.14
C GLU A 105 -35.09 -18.84 -14.11
N ILE A 106 -35.69 -17.79 -13.54
CA ILE A 106 -35.03 -16.49 -13.37
C ILE A 106 -33.84 -16.59 -12.42
N VAL A 107 -33.96 -17.37 -11.34
CA VAL A 107 -32.89 -17.56 -10.36
C VAL A 107 -31.74 -18.38 -10.96
N GLU A 108 -32.01 -19.45 -11.71
CA GLU A 108 -30.97 -20.22 -12.41
C GLU A 108 -30.25 -19.37 -13.45
N ALA A 109 -30.98 -18.59 -14.25
CA ALA A 109 -30.39 -17.68 -15.22
C ALA A 109 -29.51 -16.60 -14.57
N ILE A 110 -29.94 -16.02 -13.44
CA ILE A 110 -29.15 -15.04 -12.69
C ILE A 110 -27.92 -15.69 -12.05
N ILE A 111 -28.06 -16.89 -11.49
CA ILE A 111 -26.93 -17.62 -10.89
C ILE A 111 -25.88 -17.94 -11.95
N ASP A 112 -26.28 -18.43 -13.13
CA ASP A 112 -25.36 -18.73 -14.22
C ASP A 112 -24.66 -17.47 -14.74
N GLU A 113 -25.40 -16.36 -14.88
CA GLU A 113 -24.82 -15.07 -15.28
C GLU A 113 -23.78 -14.59 -14.25
N LYS A 114 -24.11 -14.62 -12.95
CA LYS A 114 -23.20 -14.21 -11.87
C LYS A 114 -22.02 -15.16 -11.71
N TRP A 115 -22.23 -16.46 -11.91
CA TRP A 115 -21.16 -17.45 -11.86
C TRP A 115 -20.16 -17.24 -13.00
N LYS A 116 -20.65 -16.91 -14.20
CA LYS A 116 -19.82 -16.60 -15.36
C LYS A 116 -19.03 -15.31 -15.17
N GLU A 117 -19.65 -14.25 -14.65
CA GLU A 117 -18.95 -13.00 -14.29
C GLU A 117 -17.83 -13.28 -13.27
N PHE A 118 -18.11 -14.10 -12.26
CA PHE A 118 -17.13 -14.49 -11.25
C PHE A 118 -15.97 -15.29 -11.85
N GLU A 119 -16.24 -16.26 -12.73
CA GLU A 119 -15.20 -17.03 -13.42
C GLU A 119 -14.25 -16.12 -14.21
N GLU A 120 -14.82 -15.13 -14.91
CA GLU A 120 -14.03 -14.15 -15.67
C GLU A 120 -13.16 -13.28 -14.77
N ASP A 121 -13.67 -12.85 -13.61
CA ASP A 121 -12.88 -12.09 -12.65
C ASP A 121 -11.77 -12.93 -12.00
N VAL A 122 -12.01 -14.22 -11.73
CA VAL A 122 -10.97 -15.15 -11.27
C VAL A 122 -9.87 -15.31 -12.31
N LYS A 123 -10.21 -15.41 -13.61
CA LYS A 123 -9.21 -15.45 -14.70
C LYS A 123 -8.35 -14.20 -14.70
N LYS A 124 -8.94 -13.00 -14.58
CA LYS A 124 -8.18 -11.74 -14.49
C LYS A 124 -7.24 -11.71 -13.29
N ILE A 125 -7.66 -12.27 -12.14
CA ILE A 125 -6.81 -12.36 -10.94
C ILE A 125 -5.63 -13.31 -11.19
N ILE A 126 -5.84 -14.44 -11.87
CA ILE A 126 -4.77 -15.37 -12.23
C ILE A 126 -3.77 -14.70 -13.18
N GLU A 127 -4.24 -14.02 -14.21
CA GLU A 127 -3.38 -13.27 -15.14
C GLU A 127 -2.58 -12.17 -14.41
N TRP A 128 -3.24 -11.43 -13.51
CA TRP A 128 -2.59 -10.42 -12.70
C TRP A 128 -1.52 -11.03 -11.76
N LYS A 129 -1.82 -12.17 -11.14
CA LYS A 129 -0.87 -12.94 -10.31
C LYS A 129 0.34 -13.33 -11.14
N ASP A 130 0.16 -13.90 -12.31
CA ASP A 130 1.25 -14.39 -13.17
C ASP A 130 2.12 -13.22 -13.69
N SER A 131 1.49 -12.11 -14.07
CA SER A 131 2.18 -10.86 -14.44
C SER A 131 2.99 -10.30 -13.28
N THR A 132 2.41 -10.28 -12.07
CA THR A 132 3.09 -9.82 -10.85
C THR A 132 4.25 -10.73 -10.47
N GLN A 133 4.07 -12.05 -10.56
CA GLN A 133 5.14 -13.02 -10.29
C GLN A 133 6.30 -12.83 -11.27
N THR A 134 6.02 -12.59 -12.54
CA THR A 134 7.05 -12.31 -13.56
C THR A 134 7.81 -11.02 -13.23
N ARG A 135 7.11 -9.95 -12.83
CA ARG A 135 7.73 -8.69 -12.41
C ARG A 135 8.60 -8.86 -11.17
N ILE A 136 8.15 -9.64 -10.18
CA ILE A 136 8.92 -9.95 -8.98
C ILE A 136 10.20 -10.70 -9.33
N ASN A 137 10.12 -11.72 -10.19
CA ASN A 137 11.29 -12.47 -10.64
C ASN A 137 12.28 -11.56 -11.39
N HIS A 138 11.78 -10.63 -12.20
CA HIS A 138 12.62 -9.65 -12.88
C HIS A 138 13.31 -8.68 -11.90
N LEU A 139 12.59 -8.19 -10.89
CA LEU A 139 13.15 -7.34 -9.84
C LEU A 139 14.23 -8.08 -9.03
N ASP A 140 14.02 -9.35 -8.69
CA ASP A 140 15.02 -10.17 -8.01
C ASP A 140 16.30 -10.28 -8.84
N GLN A 141 16.17 -10.51 -10.15
CA GLN A 141 17.32 -10.55 -11.06
C GLN A 141 18.03 -9.19 -11.13
N GLN A 142 17.29 -8.09 -11.28
CA GLN A 142 17.87 -6.74 -11.31
C GLN A 142 18.61 -6.40 -10.00
N ILE A 143 18.09 -6.83 -8.84
CA ILE A 143 18.75 -6.64 -7.55
C ILE A 143 20.05 -7.44 -7.48
N LYS A 144 20.06 -8.69 -7.96
CA LYS A 144 21.28 -9.51 -8.04
C LYS A 144 22.32 -8.90 -8.98
N ASP A 145 21.89 -8.39 -10.12
CA ASP A 145 22.77 -7.73 -11.09
C ASP A 145 23.34 -6.43 -10.51
N LEU A 146 22.50 -5.64 -9.82
CA LEU A 146 22.94 -4.42 -9.12
C LEU A 146 23.97 -4.74 -8.03
N ALA A 147 23.74 -5.77 -7.22
CA ALA A 147 24.69 -6.21 -6.20
C ALA A 147 26.02 -6.64 -6.83
N THR A 148 25.97 -7.36 -7.95
CA THR A 148 27.17 -7.79 -8.70
C THR A 148 27.93 -6.59 -9.27
N SER A 149 27.21 -5.63 -9.87
CA SER A 149 27.80 -4.39 -10.39
C SER A 149 28.45 -3.56 -9.28
N LEU A 150 27.81 -3.45 -8.12
CA LEU A 150 28.37 -2.74 -6.96
C LEU A 150 29.65 -3.42 -6.47
N ASN A 151 29.66 -4.74 -6.37
CA ASN A 151 30.86 -5.50 -6.00
C ASN A 151 32.00 -5.31 -7.02
N SER A 152 31.69 -5.32 -8.32
CA SER A 152 32.68 -5.04 -9.36
C SER A 152 33.20 -3.61 -9.29
N LEU A 153 32.33 -2.63 -9.05
CA LEU A 153 32.70 -1.23 -8.88
C LEU A 153 33.64 -1.06 -7.68
N HIS A 154 33.31 -1.67 -6.54
CA HIS A 154 34.15 -1.64 -5.34
C HIS A 154 35.53 -2.21 -5.65
N LYS A 155 35.60 -3.39 -6.29
CA LYS A 155 36.88 -4.01 -6.66
C LYS A 155 37.71 -3.12 -7.59
N ASN A 156 37.07 -2.51 -8.59
CA ASN A 156 37.74 -1.60 -9.53
C ASN A 156 38.23 -0.32 -8.84
N LEU A 157 37.45 0.23 -7.91
CA LEU A 157 37.83 1.38 -7.08
C LEU A 157 39.03 1.04 -6.19
N LEU A 158 39.02 -0.12 -5.52
CA LEU A 158 40.12 -0.55 -4.66
C LEU A 158 41.42 -0.70 -5.47
N ASN A 159 41.35 -1.31 -6.65
CA ASN A 159 42.49 -1.42 -7.56
C ASN A 159 43.01 -0.03 -7.98
N LYS A 160 42.13 0.88 -8.42
CA LYS A 160 42.53 2.25 -8.79
C LYS A 160 43.16 3.02 -7.63
N ILE A 161 42.63 2.85 -6.42
CA ILE A 161 43.20 3.48 -5.22
C ILE A 161 44.59 2.90 -4.93
N SER A 162 44.77 1.59 -5.05
CA SER A 162 46.07 0.93 -4.88
C SER A 162 47.09 1.40 -5.93
N ASP A 163 46.68 1.53 -7.20
CA ASP A 163 47.54 2.05 -8.26
C ASP A 163 47.91 3.52 -7.99
N TYR A 164 46.97 4.31 -7.47
CA TYR A 164 47.20 5.70 -7.11
C TYR A 164 48.17 5.83 -5.92
N ASP A 165 48.03 5.00 -4.89
CA ASP A 165 48.95 4.94 -3.74
C ASP A 165 50.38 4.59 -4.18
N LYS A 166 50.51 3.61 -5.09
CA LYS A 166 51.79 3.25 -5.69
C LYS A 166 52.39 4.41 -6.48
N ASN A 167 51.61 5.05 -7.35
CA ASN A 167 52.08 6.18 -8.14
C ASN A 167 52.50 7.36 -7.25
N ILE A 168 51.77 7.65 -6.18
CA ILE A 168 52.17 8.68 -5.20
C ILE A 168 53.49 8.32 -4.52
N THR A 169 53.68 7.04 -4.17
CA THR A 169 54.92 6.56 -3.55
C THR A 169 56.10 6.69 -4.51
N ASP A 170 55.91 6.33 -5.78
CA ASP A 170 56.91 6.46 -6.84
C ASP A 170 57.28 7.93 -7.06
N VAL A 171 56.28 8.82 -7.20
CA VAL A 171 56.49 10.27 -7.29
C VAL A 171 57.20 10.81 -6.06
N GLY A 172 56.86 10.36 -4.85
CA GLY A 172 57.57 10.74 -3.62
C GLY A 172 59.05 10.32 -3.62
N THR A 173 59.36 9.19 -4.25
CA THR A 173 60.73 8.70 -4.41
C THR A 173 61.51 9.54 -5.43
N GLU A 174 60.89 9.87 -6.56
CA GLU A 174 61.47 10.76 -7.57
C GLU A 174 61.70 12.18 -7.02
N ILE A 175 60.73 12.72 -6.28
CA ILE A 175 60.85 14.03 -5.61
C ILE A 175 62.03 14.02 -4.63
N LYS A 176 62.21 12.96 -3.83
CA LYS A 176 63.38 12.83 -2.94
C LYS A 176 64.70 12.72 -3.70
N ALA A 177 64.72 12.03 -4.84
CA ALA A 177 65.90 11.97 -5.69
C ALA A 177 66.23 13.35 -6.26
N MET A 178 65.22 14.07 -6.74
CA MET A 178 65.33 15.43 -7.23
C MET A 178 65.81 16.38 -6.13
N GLU A 179 65.29 16.26 -4.91
CA GLU A 179 65.75 17.00 -3.73
C GLU A 179 67.26 16.80 -3.50
N LYS A 180 67.74 15.55 -3.52
CA LYS A 180 69.17 15.24 -3.39
C LYS A 180 70.00 15.84 -4.53
N VAL A 181 69.48 15.84 -5.76
CA VAL A 181 70.15 16.49 -6.90
C VAL A 181 70.24 17.99 -6.67
N PHE A 182 69.15 18.64 -6.25
CA PHE A 182 69.17 20.06 -5.88
C PHE A 182 70.17 20.35 -4.76
N GLN A 183 70.20 19.55 -3.70
CA GLN A 183 71.17 19.69 -2.60
C GLN A 183 72.63 19.61 -3.09
N LYS A 184 72.92 18.82 -4.14
CA LYS A 184 74.25 18.74 -4.75
C LYS A 184 74.56 19.89 -5.72
N ILE A 185 73.55 20.41 -6.41
CA ILE A 185 73.73 21.49 -7.40
C ILE A 185 73.81 22.86 -6.72
N LEU A 186 73.01 23.12 -5.68
CA LEU A 186 72.95 24.42 -5.00
C LEU A 186 74.34 24.96 -4.56
N PRO A 187 75.23 24.15 -3.94
CA PRO A 187 76.58 24.59 -3.59
C PRO A 187 77.43 24.91 -4.81
N ASN A 188 77.41 24.07 -5.84
CA ASN A 188 78.17 24.28 -7.08
C ASN A 188 77.70 25.54 -7.81
N LEU A 189 76.38 25.78 -7.87
CA LEU A 189 75.82 26.99 -8.49
C LEU A 189 76.27 28.24 -7.73
N THR A 190 76.19 28.21 -6.39
CA THR A 190 76.66 29.29 -5.52
C THR A 190 78.16 29.54 -5.69
N GLU A 191 78.98 28.49 -5.72
CA GLU A 191 80.42 28.59 -5.92
C GLU A 191 80.77 29.15 -7.30
N ASN A 192 80.09 28.69 -8.36
CA ASN A 192 80.29 29.18 -9.72
C ASN A 192 79.88 30.64 -9.88
N VAL A 193 78.75 31.06 -9.29
CA VAL A 193 78.33 32.48 -9.27
C VAL A 193 79.35 33.33 -8.52
N ASN A 194 79.83 32.88 -7.35
CA ASN A 194 80.88 33.57 -6.59
C ASN A 194 82.21 33.67 -7.39
N LYS A 195 82.61 32.61 -8.12
CA LYS A 195 83.78 32.64 -9.01
C LYS A 195 83.59 33.62 -10.16
N LEU A 196 82.42 33.64 -10.79
CA LEU A 196 82.10 34.55 -11.88
C LEU A 196 82.11 36.02 -11.41
N GLU A 197 81.59 36.30 -10.21
CA GLU A 197 81.66 37.61 -9.59
C GLU A 197 83.13 38.04 -9.35
N ARG A 198 83.98 37.13 -8.85
CA ARG A 198 85.41 37.39 -8.64
C ARG A 198 86.16 37.62 -9.96
N MET A 199 85.90 36.83 -10.99
CA MET A 199 86.50 37.02 -12.33
C MET A 199 86.07 38.36 -12.94
N SER A 200 84.80 38.72 -12.80
CA SER A 200 84.29 40.02 -13.25
C SER A 200 84.97 41.18 -12.51
N LYS A 201 85.12 41.10 -11.18
CA LYS A 201 85.85 42.10 -10.37
C LYS A 201 87.33 42.18 -10.74
N GLY A 202 88.00 41.05 -10.92
CA GLY A 202 89.41 40.99 -11.35
C GLY A 202 89.64 41.62 -12.72
N SER A 203 88.79 41.30 -13.70
CA SER A 203 88.88 41.87 -15.05
C SER A 203 88.63 43.38 -15.11
N LYS A 204 87.85 43.95 -14.17
CA LYS A 204 87.66 45.39 -14.02
C LYS A 204 88.87 46.10 -13.38
N SER A 205 89.73 45.40 -12.63
CA SER A 205 90.90 45.98 -11.96
C SER A 205 92.15 46.05 -12.85
N THR A 206 92.26 45.19 -13.87
CA THR A 206 93.43 45.14 -14.79
C THR A 206 93.34 46.14 -15.95
N LYS A 207 92.26 46.92 -16.05
CA LYS A 207 92.03 47.88 -17.14
C LYS A 207 92.36 49.34 -16.77
N LYS A 208 93.30 49.56 -15.84
CA LYS A 208 93.77 50.89 -15.43
C LYS A 208 95.24 51.07 -15.75
#